data_AF-A0A3E0HE62-F1
#
_entry.id   AF-A0A3E0HE62-F1
#
_cell.length_a   1.000
_cell.length_b   1.000
_cell.length_c   1.000
_cell.angle_alpha   90.00
_cell.angle_beta   90.00
_cell.angle_gamma   90.00
#
_symmetry.space_group_name_H-M   'P 1'
#
loop_
_entity.id
_entity.type
_entity.pdbx_description
1 polymer ?
#
loop_
_entity_poly.entity_id
_entity_poly.type
_entity_poly.pdbx_seq_one_letter_code
_entity_poly.pdbx_strand_id
1 'polypeptide(L)'
;MIPIPVRRPARVAAHAVPSVNKGQGRTVHTLTRPSTAVRPAAAFPRPARDNQILTTRVGLRLPAGLSFEEWKQAGPKLFRIADSSAWCLGDWLIHGQERYGDRYRIATQEAGLDYQTLRNYAWIARKFDITRRRERLSFQHHAEVASLPIEQQDLWLDRAEQFGWSRNQLRRNLRGRDEQDWQTMADATYIPRMRVPQGNLERWREAARNSSSGFSRWVVEALDQAAGKVLDGGALNGGESVGGGDGGADAAE
;
A
#
# COMPACT_ATOMS: atom_id res chain seq x y z
N MET A 1 36.05 4.04 6.35
CA MET A 1 34.83 3.35 6.81
C MET A 1 34.99 3.09 8.30
N ILE A 2 34.35 3.91 9.14
CA ILE A 2 34.51 3.94 10.60
C ILE A 2 33.24 3.32 11.22
N PRO A 3 33.33 2.36 12.16
CA PRO A 3 32.16 1.69 12.74
C PRO A 3 31.52 2.55 13.85
N ILE A 4 30.18 2.59 13.86
CA ILE A 4 29.38 3.28 14.90
C ILE A 4 29.05 2.27 16.02
N PRO A 5 29.20 2.63 17.31
CA PRO A 5 29.14 1.68 18.43
C PRO A 5 27.71 1.39 18.90
N VAL A 6 27.49 0.13 19.29
CA VAL A 6 26.26 -0.35 19.94
C VAL A 6 26.29 0.05 21.43
N ARG A 7 25.41 0.96 21.86
CA ARG A 7 25.22 1.29 23.29
C ARG A 7 24.26 0.28 23.94
N ARG A 8 24.75 -0.43 24.96
CA ARG A 8 23.94 -1.23 25.90
C ARG A 8 23.00 -0.32 26.71
N PRO A 9 21.76 -0.74 27.04
CA PRO A 9 20.93 0.01 27.98
C PRO A 9 21.44 -0.12 29.41
N ALA A 10 21.39 1.02 30.12
CA ALA A 10 21.78 1.17 31.51
C ALA A 10 20.78 0.51 32.47
N ARG A 11 21.33 -0.10 33.52
CA ARG A 11 20.64 -0.73 34.64
C ARG A 11 20.10 0.37 35.57
N VAL A 12 18.78 0.54 35.64
CA VAL A 12 18.16 1.49 36.57
C VAL A 12 17.97 0.81 37.93
N ALA A 13 18.48 1.48 38.96
CA ALA A 13 18.50 1.05 40.35
C ALA A 13 17.10 1.07 40.97
N ALA A 14 16.86 0.10 41.85
CA ALA A 14 15.69 0.04 42.73
C ALA A 14 15.79 1.14 43.79
N HIS A 15 14.78 2.00 43.88
CA HIS A 15 14.61 2.89 45.02
C HIS A 15 13.86 2.17 46.14
N ALA A 16 14.55 2.02 47.27
CA ALA A 16 14.01 1.57 48.55
C ALA A 16 13.09 2.64 49.15
N VAL A 17 11.97 2.20 49.72
CA VAL A 17 11.08 3.01 50.58
C VAL A 17 11.33 2.57 52.03
N PRO A 18 11.43 3.51 53.00
CA PRO A 18 11.95 3.19 54.33
C PRO A 18 10.91 2.58 55.25
N SER A 19 11.42 1.71 56.13
CA SER A 19 10.76 1.16 57.31
C SER A 19 10.78 2.17 58.45
N VAL A 20 9.63 2.40 59.09
CA VAL A 20 9.54 2.89 60.48
C VAL A 20 8.50 2.07 61.22
N ASN A 21 8.92 1.60 62.40
CA ASN A 21 8.26 0.66 63.30
C ASN A 21 7.79 1.39 64.59
N LYS A 22 7.01 0.66 65.39
CA LYS A 22 6.52 0.87 66.78
C LYS A 22 5.05 1.32 66.83
N GLY A 23 4.16 0.66 67.57
CA GLY A 23 4.27 -0.49 68.45
C GLY A 23 2.97 -0.68 69.25
N GLN A 24 2.91 -1.77 70.03
CA GLN A 24 1.92 -2.09 71.07
C GLN A 24 0.52 -2.46 70.53
N GLY A 25 -0.12 -3.57 70.87
CA GLY A 25 0.07 -4.55 71.93
C GLY A 25 -1.32 -4.97 72.38
N ARG A 26 -1.77 -6.18 72.03
CA ARG A 26 -2.81 -6.90 72.78
C ARG A 26 -2.94 -8.35 72.30
N THR A 27 -2.71 -9.25 73.26
CA THR A 27 -3.31 -10.58 73.38
C THR A 27 -4.82 -10.48 73.11
N VAL A 28 -5.56 -11.47 72.61
CA VAL A 28 -5.72 -12.83 73.16
C VAL A 28 -6.59 -13.69 72.19
N HIS A 29 -6.54 -15.01 72.43
CA HIS A 29 -7.53 -16.06 72.11
C HIS A 29 -7.54 -16.69 70.71
N THR A 30 -6.79 -17.78 70.65
CA THR A 30 -7.05 -19.02 69.90
C THR A 30 -8.53 -19.43 69.91
N LEU A 31 -9.11 -19.61 68.73
CA LEU A 31 -10.23 -20.54 68.51
C LEU A 31 -9.97 -21.34 67.24
N THR A 32 -9.43 -22.54 67.46
CA THR A 32 -9.47 -23.68 66.55
C THR A 32 -10.92 -24.02 66.22
N ARG A 33 -11.30 -23.99 64.94
CA ARG A 33 -12.50 -24.68 64.43
C ARG A 33 -12.16 -25.50 63.19
N PRO A 34 -12.88 -26.61 62.98
CA PRO A 34 -12.34 -27.76 62.25
C PRO A 34 -12.43 -27.64 60.74
N SER A 35 -11.43 -28.27 60.13
CA SER A 35 -11.36 -28.85 58.78
C SER A 35 -12.72 -29.04 58.10
N THR A 36 -12.97 -28.26 57.05
CA THR A 36 -13.92 -28.63 56.00
C THR A 36 -13.10 -29.30 54.90
N ALA A 37 -13.21 -30.62 54.79
CA ALA A 37 -12.60 -31.39 53.74
C ALA A 37 -13.11 -30.90 52.38
N VAL A 38 -12.27 -30.14 51.67
CA VAL A 38 -12.44 -29.87 50.25
C VAL A 38 -12.24 -31.22 49.55
N ARG A 39 -13.34 -31.87 49.16
CA ARG A 39 -13.33 -33.02 48.25
C ARG A 39 -12.42 -32.67 47.06
N PRO A 40 -11.45 -33.50 46.67
CA PRO A 40 -10.78 -33.28 45.41
C PRO A 40 -11.83 -33.44 44.32
N ALA A 41 -12.15 -32.33 43.64
CA ALA A 41 -12.80 -32.41 42.35
C ALA A 41 -11.96 -33.35 41.51
N ALA A 42 -12.55 -34.46 41.06
CA ALA A 42 -11.91 -35.38 40.15
C ALA A 42 -11.42 -34.56 38.95
N ALA A 43 -10.12 -34.28 38.93
CA ALA A 43 -9.45 -33.70 37.80
C ALA A 43 -9.52 -34.79 36.73
N PHE A 44 -10.53 -34.71 35.87
CA PHE A 44 -10.47 -35.39 34.58
C PHE A 44 -9.12 -35.01 33.98
N PRO A 45 -8.20 -35.96 33.74
CA PRO A 45 -6.98 -35.64 33.04
C PRO A 45 -7.42 -35.15 31.66
N ARG A 46 -7.37 -33.83 31.45
CA ARG A 46 -7.47 -33.27 30.11
C ARG A 46 -6.38 -33.98 29.33
N PRO A 47 -6.69 -34.68 28.21
CA PRO A 47 -5.66 -35.30 27.41
C PRO A 47 -4.66 -34.20 27.08
N ALA A 48 -3.41 -34.44 27.44
CA ALA A 48 -2.34 -33.48 27.33
C ALA A 48 -2.33 -32.96 25.88
N ARG A 49 -2.58 -31.66 25.70
CA ARG A 49 -2.49 -30.99 24.40
C ARG A 49 -1.01 -30.79 24.03
N ASP A 50 -0.20 -31.80 24.25
CA ASP A 50 1.26 -31.74 24.17
C ASP A 50 1.77 -31.74 22.72
N ASN A 51 0.87 -31.81 21.73
CA ASN A 51 1.21 -31.65 20.31
C ASN A 51 0.68 -30.35 19.69
N GLN A 52 0.38 -29.32 20.49
CA GLN A 52 -0.06 -28.02 19.96
C GLN A 52 1.09 -27.01 19.88
N ILE A 53 1.20 -26.35 18.73
CA ILE A 53 2.04 -25.16 18.58
C ILE A 53 1.40 -24.02 19.36
N LEU A 54 2.12 -23.46 20.35
CA LEU A 54 1.60 -22.38 21.20
C LEU A 54 2.31 -21.07 20.89
N THR A 55 1.54 -20.07 20.45
CA THR A 55 1.99 -18.68 20.32
C THR A 55 1.96 -18.00 21.68
N THR A 56 3.08 -17.40 22.07
CA THR A 56 3.24 -16.61 23.29
C THR A 56 3.60 -15.17 22.92
N ARG A 57 3.58 -14.25 23.89
CA ARG A 57 4.00 -12.85 23.68
C ARG A 57 5.42 -12.72 23.12
N VAL A 58 6.32 -13.65 23.45
CA VAL A 58 7.76 -13.54 23.16
C VAL A 58 8.25 -14.61 22.18
N GLY A 59 7.37 -15.41 21.59
CA GLY A 59 7.77 -16.43 20.63
C GLY A 59 6.82 -17.61 20.51
N LEU A 60 7.28 -18.65 19.83
CA LEU A 60 6.54 -19.86 19.52
C LEU A 60 7.08 -21.04 20.33
N ARG A 61 6.22 -21.78 21.02
CA ARG A 61 6.58 -23.07 21.62
C ARG A 61 6.14 -24.19 20.69
N LEU A 62 7.12 -24.95 20.20
CA LEU A 62 6.93 -26.10 19.33
C LEU A 62 7.06 -27.38 20.16
N PRO A 63 6.11 -28.33 20.04
CA PRO A 63 6.19 -29.59 20.76
C PRO A 63 7.29 -30.49 20.17
N ALA A 64 7.93 -31.31 21.00
CA ALA A 64 9.06 -32.15 20.58
C ALA A 64 8.65 -33.22 19.54
N GLY A 65 7.38 -33.65 19.55
CA GLY A 65 6.82 -34.62 18.61
C GLY A 65 6.24 -34.00 17.32
N LEU A 66 6.46 -32.71 17.06
CA LEU A 66 5.86 -32.02 15.91
C LEU A 66 6.35 -32.63 14.60
N SER A 67 5.43 -33.08 13.76
CA SER A 67 5.78 -33.57 12.42
C SER A 67 6.18 -32.43 11.49
N PHE A 68 6.94 -32.74 10.44
CA PHE A 68 7.31 -31.77 9.40
C PHE A 68 6.09 -31.14 8.73
N GLU A 69 5.05 -31.93 8.44
CA GLU A 69 3.84 -31.41 7.81
C GLU A 69 3.07 -30.46 8.74
N GLU A 70 2.95 -30.78 10.03
CA GLU A 70 2.32 -29.87 11.00
C GLU A 70 3.10 -28.55 11.13
N TRP A 71 4.44 -28.62 11.17
CA TRP A 71 5.31 -27.45 11.20
C TRP A 71 5.15 -26.59 9.93
N LYS A 72 5.17 -27.23 8.74
CA LYS A 72 5.01 -26.57 7.44
C LYS A 72 3.65 -25.86 7.34
N GLN A 73 2.58 -26.48 7.83
CA GLN A 73 1.24 -25.89 7.84
C GLN A 73 1.08 -24.76 8.87
N ALA A 74 1.93 -24.70 9.89
CA ALA A 74 1.91 -23.63 10.89
C ALA A 74 2.39 -22.29 10.31
N GLY A 75 3.39 -22.32 9.42
CA GLY A 75 3.97 -21.11 8.80
C GLY A 75 2.92 -20.19 8.17
N PRO A 76 2.08 -20.67 7.22
CA PRO A 76 1.02 -19.87 6.61
C PRO A 76 -0.04 -19.36 7.59
N LYS A 77 -0.29 -20.06 8.69
CA LYS A 77 -1.22 -19.62 9.74
C LYS A 77 -0.62 -18.46 10.54
N LEU A 78 0.64 -18.58 10.94
CA LEU A 78 1.38 -17.52 11.64
C LEU A 78 1.50 -16.27 10.77
N PHE A 79 1.83 -16.45 9.48
CA PHE A 79 1.88 -15.35 8.54
C PHE A 79 0.53 -14.63 8.42
N ARG A 80 -0.58 -15.36 8.29
CA ARG A 80 -1.93 -14.75 8.22
C ARG A 80 -2.27 -13.93 9.46
N ILE A 81 -1.89 -14.39 10.66
CA ILE A 81 -2.08 -13.63 11.90
C ILE A 81 -1.23 -12.36 11.89
N ALA A 82 0.02 -12.45 11.49
CA ALA A 82 0.91 -11.30 11.41
C ALA A 82 0.42 -10.29 10.37
N ASP A 83 0.02 -10.76 9.19
CA ASP A 83 -0.45 -9.91 8.10
C ASP A 83 -1.80 -9.24 8.42
N SER A 84 -2.74 -9.99 9.03
CA SER A 84 -4.02 -9.43 9.47
C SER A 84 -3.88 -8.39 10.58
N SER A 85 -2.85 -8.50 11.42
CA SER A 85 -2.60 -7.52 12.48
C SER A 85 -2.41 -6.09 11.95
N ALA A 86 -1.81 -5.94 10.76
CA ALA A 86 -1.64 -4.63 10.13
C ALA A 86 -2.99 -4.02 9.73
N TRP A 87 -3.92 -4.82 9.19
CA TRP A 87 -5.29 -4.39 8.91
C TRP A 87 -6.01 -3.98 10.20
N CYS A 88 -6.00 -4.84 11.22
CA CYS A 88 -6.69 -4.57 12.48
C CYS A 88 -6.19 -3.29 13.16
N LEU A 89 -4.87 -3.06 13.17
CA LEU A 89 -4.26 -1.86 13.74
C LEU A 89 -4.60 -0.60 12.93
N GLY A 90 -4.65 -0.73 11.60
CA GLY A 90 -5.11 0.35 10.72
C GLY A 90 -6.56 0.73 10.99
N ASP A 91 -7.46 -0.25 11.04
CA ASP A 91 -8.89 -0.05 11.29
C ASP A 91 -9.15 0.52 12.69
N TRP A 92 -8.44 0.01 13.71
CA TRP A 92 -8.50 0.53 15.07
C TRP A 92 -8.10 2.01 15.14
N LEU A 93 -7.04 2.40 14.43
CA LEU A 93 -6.61 3.79 14.39
C LEU A 93 -7.62 4.69 13.67
N ILE A 94 -8.17 4.25 12.52
CA ILE A 94 -9.19 4.98 11.76
C ILE A 94 -10.41 5.24 12.64
N HIS A 95 -10.94 4.18 13.26
CA HIS A 95 -12.08 4.28 14.17
C HIS A 95 -11.77 5.24 15.33
N GLY A 96 -10.56 5.17 15.87
CA GLY A 96 -10.12 6.07 16.94
C GLY A 96 -10.13 7.54 16.52
N GLN A 97 -9.61 7.84 15.32
CA GLN A 97 -9.56 9.18 14.74
C GLN A 97 -10.96 9.77 14.51
N GLU A 98 -11.88 8.96 13.97
CA GLU A 98 -13.25 9.38 13.68
C GLU A 98 -14.07 9.60 14.96
N ARG A 99 -13.90 8.74 15.96
CA ARG A 99 -14.81 8.71 17.12
C ARG A 99 -14.36 9.54 18.30
N TYR A 100 -13.05 9.70 18.51
CA TYR A 100 -12.50 10.23 19.76
C TYR A 100 -11.69 11.53 19.62
N GLY A 101 -11.59 12.11 18.42
CA GLY A 101 -10.82 13.34 18.19
C GLY A 101 -9.39 13.21 18.73
N ASP A 102 -8.82 14.23 19.34
CA ASP A 102 -7.42 14.16 19.81
C ASP A 102 -7.13 13.09 20.88
N ARG A 103 -8.15 12.51 21.53
CA ARG A 103 -7.96 11.48 22.58
C ARG A 103 -7.39 10.17 22.04
N TYR A 104 -7.55 9.86 20.74
CA TYR A 104 -6.96 8.64 20.17
C TYR A 104 -5.43 8.64 20.31
N ARG A 105 -4.80 9.82 20.36
CA ARG A 105 -3.34 9.95 20.48
C ARG A 105 -2.80 9.36 21.79
N ILE A 106 -3.57 9.48 22.87
CA ILE A 106 -3.25 8.88 24.16
C ILE A 106 -3.25 7.35 24.03
N ALA A 107 -4.32 6.79 23.44
CA ALA A 107 -4.43 5.35 23.21
C ALA A 107 -3.32 4.81 22.29
N THR A 108 -2.88 5.58 21.29
CA THR A 108 -1.75 5.17 20.43
C THR A 108 -0.41 5.16 21.15
N GLN A 109 -0.19 6.07 22.11
CA GLN A 109 1.03 6.08 22.92
C GLN A 109 1.08 4.86 23.85
N GLU A 110 -0.08 4.48 24.42
CA GLU A 110 -0.19 3.31 25.29
C GLU A 110 -0.10 1.98 24.54
N ALA A 111 -0.51 1.94 23.26
CA ALA A 111 -0.46 0.74 22.42
C ALA A 111 0.98 0.22 22.16
N GLY A 112 2.01 1.04 22.42
CA GLY A 112 3.41 0.63 22.36
C GLY A 112 3.94 0.39 20.94
N LEU A 113 3.22 0.85 19.91
CA LEU A 113 3.65 0.82 18.50
C LEU A 113 4.12 2.21 18.05
N ASP A 114 5.09 2.22 17.14
CA ASP A 114 5.54 3.45 16.51
C ASP A 114 4.39 4.13 15.75
N TYR A 115 4.21 5.44 15.99
CA TYR A 115 3.11 6.22 15.41
C TYR A 115 3.17 6.27 13.89
N GLN A 116 4.37 6.34 13.29
CA GLN A 116 4.52 6.38 11.83
C GLN A 116 4.03 5.07 11.20
N THR A 117 4.33 3.94 11.83
CA THR A 117 3.86 2.62 11.42
C THR A 117 2.33 2.54 11.46
N LEU A 118 1.71 2.95 12.57
CA LEU A 118 0.25 3.00 12.71
C LEU A 118 -0.40 3.90 11.65
N ARG A 119 0.19 5.08 11.41
CA ARG A 119 -0.30 6.01 10.39
C ARG A 119 -0.22 5.41 8.98
N ASN A 120 0.85 4.69 8.66
CA ASN A 120 1.00 3.99 7.38
C ASN A 120 -0.08 2.92 7.23
N TYR A 121 -0.33 2.13 8.28
CA TYR A 121 -1.38 1.10 8.26
C TYR A 121 -2.75 1.70 8.06
N ALA A 122 -3.10 2.75 8.80
CA ALA A 122 -4.36 3.47 8.66
C ALA A 122 -4.52 4.16 7.29
N TRP A 123 -3.41 4.59 6.66
CA TRP A 123 -3.48 5.14 5.31
C TRP A 123 -3.86 4.06 4.29
N ILE A 124 -3.26 2.88 4.36
CA ILE A 124 -3.60 1.74 3.48
C ILE A 124 -5.02 1.25 3.76
N ALA A 125 -5.37 1.05 5.03
CA ALA A 125 -6.71 0.60 5.43
C ALA A 125 -7.84 1.53 4.95
N ARG A 126 -7.61 2.85 4.89
CA ARG A 126 -8.58 3.80 4.29
C ARG A 126 -8.72 3.68 2.78
N LYS A 127 -7.68 3.23 2.08
CA LYS A 127 -7.73 3.04 0.62
C LYS A 127 -8.48 1.77 0.22
N PHE A 128 -8.52 0.79 1.10
CA PHE A 128 -9.17 -0.49 0.88
C PHE A 128 -10.23 -0.75 1.94
N ASP A 129 -11.48 -0.40 1.61
CA ASP A 129 -12.65 -0.84 2.37
C ASP A 129 -12.63 -2.37 2.56
N ILE A 130 -13.22 -2.87 3.64
CA ILE A 130 -13.22 -4.30 3.97
C ILE A 130 -13.67 -5.18 2.80
N THR A 131 -14.61 -4.69 1.99
CA THR A 131 -15.13 -5.39 0.80
C THR A 131 -14.13 -5.49 -0.36
N ARG A 132 -13.13 -4.60 -0.42
CA ARG A 132 -12.09 -4.56 -1.46
C ARG A 132 -10.79 -5.27 -1.04
N ARG A 133 -10.71 -5.77 0.19
CA ARG A 133 -9.53 -6.50 0.68
C ARG A 133 -9.60 -7.95 0.19
N ARG A 134 -8.53 -8.40 -0.49
CA ARG A 134 -8.46 -9.76 -1.03
C ARG A 134 -7.78 -10.69 -0.04
N GLU A 135 -8.51 -11.66 0.49
CA GLU A 135 -7.97 -12.61 1.48
C GLU A 135 -6.78 -13.42 0.97
N ARG A 136 -6.68 -13.62 -0.35
CA ARG A 136 -5.58 -14.35 -1.00
C ARG A 136 -4.32 -13.50 -1.16
N LEU A 137 -4.40 -12.18 -0.96
CA LEU A 137 -3.28 -11.26 -1.08
C LEU A 137 -2.93 -10.65 0.27
N SER A 138 -1.64 -10.51 0.52
CA SER A 138 -1.17 -9.93 1.78
C SER A 138 -1.42 -8.41 1.85
N PHE A 139 -1.41 -7.87 3.07
CA PHE A 139 -1.43 -6.41 3.34
C PHE A 139 -0.40 -5.66 2.48
N GLN A 140 0.77 -6.25 2.31
CA GLN A 140 1.85 -5.65 1.54
C GLN A 140 1.56 -5.57 0.03
N HIS A 141 0.75 -6.47 -0.55
CA HIS A 141 0.33 -6.30 -1.96
C HIS A 141 -0.51 -5.03 -2.11
N HIS A 142 -1.45 -4.84 -1.19
CA HIS A 142 -2.29 -3.65 -1.15
C HIS A 142 -1.46 -2.38 -0.92
N ALA A 143 -0.41 -2.46 -0.10
CA ALA A 143 0.52 -1.35 0.12
C ALA A 143 1.22 -0.87 -1.17
N GLU A 144 1.67 -1.80 -2.04
CA GLU A 144 2.37 -1.45 -3.29
C GLU A 144 1.48 -0.66 -4.27
N VAL A 145 0.16 -0.90 -4.25
CA VAL A 145 -0.79 -0.25 -5.16
C VAL A 145 -1.55 0.92 -4.50
N ALA A 146 -1.41 1.13 -3.18
CA ALA A 146 -2.22 2.07 -2.42
C ALA A 146 -2.15 3.53 -2.91
N SER A 147 -1.05 3.92 -3.57
CA SER A 147 -0.88 5.27 -4.16
C SER A 147 -1.52 5.43 -5.54
N LEU A 148 -1.91 4.33 -6.20
CA LEU A 148 -2.50 4.36 -7.53
C LEU A 148 -3.98 4.80 -7.49
N PRO A 149 -4.56 5.24 -8.63
CA PRO A 149 -6.00 5.42 -8.77
C PRO A 149 -6.77 4.12 -8.51
N ILE A 150 -8.02 4.24 -8.03
CA ILE A 150 -8.85 3.10 -7.58
C ILE A 150 -8.98 2.00 -8.63
N GLU A 151 -9.21 2.36 -9.90
CA GLU A 151 -9.33 1.42 -11.00
C GLU A 151 -8.04 0.63 -11.24
N GLN A 152 -6.89 1.30 -11.11
CA GLN A 152 -5.60 0.65 -11.26
C GLN A 152 -5.28 -0.24 -10.07
N GLN A 153 -5.67 0.13 -8.85
CA GLN A 153 -5.53 -0.72 -7.67
C GLN A 153 -6.22 -2.07 -7.90
N ASP A 154 -7.49 -2.03 -8.29
CA ASP A 154 -8.29 -3.24 -8.48
C ASP A 154 -7.72 -4.11 -9.60
N LEU A 155 -7.39 -3.51 -10.75
CA LEU A 155 -6.76 -4.20 -11.87
C LEU A 155 -5.48 -4.93 -11.48
N TRP A 156 -4.59 -4.28 -10.73
CA TRP A 156 -3.31 -4.85 -10.35
C TRP A 156 -3.44 -5.93 -9.30
N LEU A 157 -4.38 -5.78 -8.38
CA LEU A 157 -4.69 -6.81 -7.40
C LEU A 157 -5.36 -8.03 -8.07
N ASP A 158 -6.24 -7.82 -9.05
CA ASP A 158 -6.83 -8.91 -9.88
C ASP A 158 -5.75 -9.74 -10.54
N ARG A 159 -4.80 -9.07 -11.20
CA ARG A 159 -3.67 -9.75 -11.84
C ARG A 159 -2.80 -10.47 -10.81
N ALA A 160 -2.49 -9.83 -9.68
CA ALA A 160 -1.68 -10.45 -8.65
C ALA A 160 -2.33 -11.73 -8.10
N GLU A 161 -3.64 -11.73 -7.90
CA GLU A 161 -4.40 -12.87 -7.43
C GLU A 161 -4.54 -13.97 -8.51
N GLN A 162 -4.87 -13.59 -9.74
CA GLN A 162 -5.02 -14.49 -10.88
C GLN A 162 -3.73 -15.23 -11.22
N PHE A 163 -2.60 -14.51 -11.27
CA PHE A 163 -1.30 -15.07 -11.64
C PHE A 163 -0.47 -15.53 -10.42
N GLY A 164 -1.02 -15.42 -9.21
CA GLY A 164 -0.33 -15.82 -7.97
C GLY A 164 0.97 -15.07 -7.74
N TRP A 165 1.02 -13.79 -8.10
CA TRP A 165 2.23 -12.98 -7.95
C TRP A 165 2.55 -12.74 -6.48
N SER A 166 3.83 -12.86 -6.15
CA SER A 166 4.39 -12.29 -4.92
C SER A 166 4.42 -10.76 -4.99
N ARG A 167 4.51 -10.11 -3.83
CA ARG A 167 4.67 -8.65 -3.72
C ARG A 167 5.81 -8.11 -4.58
N ASN A 168 6.93 -8.83 -4.63
CA ASN A 168 8.08 -8.44 -5.44
C ASN A 168 7.80 -8.55 -6.95
N GLN A 169 7.02 -9.54 -7.38
CA GLN A 169 6.56 -9.64 -8.78
C GLN A 169 5.58 -8.51 -9.10
N LEU A 170 4.61 -8.23 -8.24
CA LEU A 170 3.70 -7.10 -8.41
C LEU A 170 4.48 -5.79 -8.58
N ARG A 171 5.43 -5.51 -7.67
CA ARG A 171 6.28 -4.32 -7.74
C ARG A 171 7.11 -4.23 -9.02
N ARG A 172 7.63 -5.37 -9.52
CA ARG A 172 8.35 -5.41 -10.80
C ARG A 172 7.44 -5.09 -11.98
N ASN A 173 6.24 -5.65 -12.01
CA ASN A 173 5.27 -5.39 -13.09
C ASN A 173 4.78 -3.93 -13.07
N LEU A 174 4.61 -3.34 -11.89
CA LEU A 174 4.28 -1.92 -11.74
C LEU A 174 5.37 -1.03 -12.35
N ARG A 175 6.64 -1.30 -12.02
CA ARG A 175 7.79 -0.56 -12.59
C ARG A 175 7.95 -0.77 -14.08
N GLY A 176 7.76 -2.00 -14.57
CA GLY A 176 7.81 -2.32 -15.99
C GLY A 176 6.74 -1.55 -16.78
N ARG A 177 5.57 -1.31 -16.17
CA ARG A 177 4.58 -0.40 -16.75
C ARG A 177 5.00 1.05 -16.65
N ASP A 178 5.51 1.55 -15.52
CA ASP A 178 6.00 2.93 -15.45
C ASP A 178 7.08 3.18 -16.52
N GLU A 179 7.93 2.19 -16.80
CA GLU A 179 8.96 2.25 -17.84
C GLU A 179 8.35 2.15 -19.25
N GLN A 180 7.33 1.31 -19.49
CA GLN A 180 6.62 1.24 -20.77
C GLN A 180 5.73 2.46 -21.04
N ASP A 181 5.00 2.95 -20.04
CA ASP A 181 4.21 4.18 -20.06
C ASP A 181 5.17 5.37 -20.19
N TRP A 182 6.33 5.38 -19.52
CA TRP A 182 7.39 6.38 -19.72
C TRP A 182 8.02 6.28 -21.10
N GLN A 183 8.26 5.09 -21.67
CA GLN A 183 8.77 4.94 -23.04
C GLN A 183 7.72 5.43 -24.05
N THR A 184 6.45 5.06 -23.86
CA THR A 184 5.32 5.51 -24.69
C THR A 184 5.13 7.03 -24.56
N MET A 185 5.35 7.60 -23.37
CA MET A 185 5.30 9.05 -23.11
C MET A 185 6.59 9.78 -23.51
N ALA A 186 7.74 9.12 -23.55
CA ALA A 186 9.03 9.69 -23.93
C ALA A 186 9.18 9.75 -25.47
N ASP A 187 8.57 8.80 -26.18
CA ASP A 187 8.32 8.92 -27.62
C ASP A 187 7.15 9.88 -27.93
N ALA A 188 6.34 10.25 -26.94
CA ALA A 188 5.29 11.25 -27.10
C ALA A 188 5.83 12.67 -26.85
N THR A 189 6.03 13.42 -27.93
CA THR A 189 6.27 14.86 -27.82
C THR A 189 4.97 15.58 -27.48
N TYR A 190 4.96 16.36 -26.39
CA TYR A 190 3.80 17.16 -26.02
C TYR A 190 3.60 18.32 -27.01
N ILE A 191 2.36 18.51 -27.47
CA ILE A 191 2.01 19.76 -28.19
C ILE A 191 2.19 20.93 -27.21
N PRO A 192 2.90 22.02 -27.61
CA PRO A 192 3.06 23.20 -26.77
C PRO A 192 1.70 23.73 -26.28
N ARG A 193 1.66 24.26 -25.06
CA ARG A 193 0.41 24.76 -24.45
C ARG A 193 -0.09 26.01 -25.18
N MET A 194 -0.89 25.80 -26.23
CA MET A 194 -1.49 26.86 -27.01
C MET A 194 -2.72 27.44 -26.30
N ARG A 195 -2.85 28.77 -26.34
CA ARG A 195 -4.03 29.45 -25.81
C ARG A 195 -5.14 29.39 -26.87
N VAL A 196 -6.12 28.52 -26.64
CA VAL A 196 -7.31 28.39 -27.48
C VAL A 196 -8.44 29.25 -26.90
N PRO A 197 -9.08 30.15 -27.68
CA PRO A 197 -10.27 30.87 -27.23
C PRO A 197 -11.41 29.91 -26.85
N GLN A 198 -12.14 30.21 -25.77
CA GLN A 198 -13.17 29.31 -25.22
C GLN A 198 -14.25 28.94 -26.25
N GLY A 199 -14.69 29.90 -27.08
CA GLY A 199 -15.70 29.64 -28.11
C GLY A 199 -15.25 28.69 -29.23
N ASN A 200 -13.94 28.46 -29.40
CA ASN A 200 -13.43 27.44 -30.33
C ASN A 200 -13.38 26.07 -29.65
N LEU A 201 -12.99 26.04 -28.37
CA LEU A 201 -12.93 24.81 -27.57
C LEU A 201 -14.32 24.18 -27.41
N GLU A 202 -15.35 24.99 -27.18
CA GLU A 202 -16.74 24.53 -27.06
C GLU A 202 -17.24 23.89 -28.35
N ARG A 203 -16.99 24.55 -29.50
CA ARG A 203 -17.33 24.02 -30.83
C ARG A 203 -16.62 22.69 -31.12
N TRP A 204 -15.35 22.55 -30.77
CA TRP A 204 -14.62 21.29 -30.96
C TRP A 204 -15.13 20.17 -30.06
N ARG A 205 -15.49 20.48 -28.81
CA ARG A 205 -16.13 19.50 -27.91
C ARG A 205 -17.48 19.06 -28.43
N GLU A 206 -18.25 19.97 -29.00
CA GLU A 206 -19.55 19.68 -29.62
C GLU A 206 -19.39 18.80 -30.86
N ALA A 207 -18.43 19.13 -31.74
CA ALA A 207 -18.12 18.33 -32.91
C ALA A 207 -17.66 16.91 -32.52
N ALA A 208 -16.80 16.77 -31.51
CA ALA A 208 -16.35 15.46 -31.02
C ALA A 208 -17.52 14.60 -30.49
N ARG A 209 -18.44 15.22 -29.73
CA ARG A 209 -19.67 14.54 -29.26
C ARG A 209 -20.53 14.07 -30.43
N ASN A 210 -20.71 14.90 -31.45
CA ASN A 210 -21.51 14.55 -32.63
C ASN A 210 -20.85 13.46 -33.49
N SER A 211 -19.52 13.34 -33.46
CA SER A 211 -18.78 12.26 -34.10
C SER A 211 -18.70 10.97 -33.27
N SER A 212 -19.30 10.91 -32.07
CA SER A 212 -19.23 9.78 -31.13
C SER A 212 -17.80 9.36 -30.72
N SER A 213 -16.83 10.28 -30.85
CA SER A 213 -15.43 10.07 -30.45
C SER A 213 -15.10 10.91 -29.22
N GLY A 214 -14.29 10.36 -28.30
CA GLY A 214 -13.77 11.13 -27.18
C GLY A 214 -12.95 12.35 -27.65
N PHE A 215 -13.09 13.49 -26.98
CA PHE A 215 -12.52 14.79 -27.41
C PHE A 215 -11.03 14.71 -27.78
N SER A 216 -10.19 14.07 -26.96
CA SER A 216 -8.75 13.94 -27.25
C SER A 216 -8.46 13.15 -28.53
N ARG A 217 -9.23 12.08 -28.78
CA ARG A 217 -9.09 11.26 -29.98
C ARG A 217 -9.50 12.04 -31.23
N TRP A 218 -10.64 12.73 -31.14
CA TRP A 218 -11.15 13.56 -32.21
C TRP A 218 -10.18 14.68 -32.60
N VAL A 219 -9.52 15.32 -31.62
CA VAL A 219 -8.52 16.36 -31.90
C VAL A 219 -7.32 15.80 -32.64
N VAL A 220 -6.81 14.63 -32.26
CA VAL A 220 -5.68 13.99 -32.97
C VAL A 220 -6.09 13.63 -34.41
N GLU A 221 -7.25 12.97 -34.58
CA GLU A 221 -7.76 12.59 -35.91
C GLU A 221 -7.99 13.80 -36.82
N ALA A 222 -8.51 14.91 -36.27
CA ALA A 222 -8.72 16.14 -37.03
C ALA A 222 -7.39 16.80 -37.45
N LEU A 223 -6.38 16.78 -36.58
CA LEU A 223 -5.05 17.29 -36.89
C LEU A 223 -4.34 16.41 -37.93
N ASP A 224 -4.45 15.09 -37.82
CA ASP A 224 -3.89 14.15 -38.80
C ASP A 224 -4.54 14.29 -40.18
N GLN A 225 -5.87 14.46 -40.23
CA GLN A 225 -6.58 14.73 -41.49
C GLN A 225 -6.17 16.07 -42.11
N ALA A 226 -5.96 17.11 -41.30
CA ALA A 226 -5.49 18.40 -41.78
C ALA A 226 -4.04 18.30 -42.29
N ALA A 227 -3.17 17.58 -41.58
CA ALA A 227 -1.79 17.35 -41.97
C ALA A 227 -1.72 16.54 -43.28
N GLY A 228 -2.48 15.45 -43.39
CA GLY A 228 -2.54 14.62 -44.60
C GLY A 228 -2.95 15.41 -45.85
N LYS A 229 -3.98 16.26 -45.74
CA LYS A 229 -4.40 17.14 -46.86
C LYS A 229 -3.29 18.08 -47.36
N VAL A 230 -2.45 18.57 -46.44
CA VAL A 230 -1.36 19.49 -46.77
C VAL A 230 -0.15 18.74 -47.33
N LEU A 231 0.20 17.59 -46.72
CA LEU A 231 1.35 16.78 -47.10
C LEU A 231 1.12 16.03 -48.42
N ASP A 232 -0.09 15.49 -48.64
CA ASP A 232 -0.45 14.79 -49.88
C ASP A 232 -0.69 15.77 -51.04
N GLY A 233 -1.12 17.01 -50.74
CA GLY A 233 -1.32 18.07 -51.73
C GLY A 233 -0.02 18.67 -52.29
N GLY A 234 1.11 18.52 -51.59
CA GLY A 234 2.42 19.00 -52.04
C GLY A 234 3.08 18.11 -53.11
N ALA A 235 2.64 16.86 -53.27
CA ALA A 235 3.22 15.91 -54.21
C ALA A 235 2.78 16.12 -55.67
N LEU A 236 1.79 16.98 -55.93
CA LEU A 236 1.13 17.09 -57.25
C LEU A 236 1.42 18.39 -58.02
N ASN A 237 2.24 19.31 -57.48
CA ASN A 237 2.48 20.65 -58.08
C ASN A 237 3.92 20.89 -58.56
N GLY A 238 4.66 19.82 -58.90
CA GLY A 238 6.08 19.88 -59.26
C GLY A 238 6.45 19.72 -60.74
N GLY A 239 5.50 19.80 -61.69
CA GLY A 239 5.87 19.60 -63.09
C GLY A 239 4.85 20.07 -64.13
N GLU A 240 5.05 21.27 -64.66
CA GLU A 240 4.97 21.63 -66.10
C GLU A 240 5.30 23.12 -66.24
N SER A 241 6.46 23.45 -66.84
CA SER A 241 6.63 23.97 -68.21
C SER A 241 6.12 25.43 -68.33
N VAL A 242 6.92 26.43 -68.68
CA VAL A 242 7.50 26.81 -70.00
C VAL A 242 8.29 28.10 -69.68
N GLY A 243 9.54 28.33 -70.06
CA GLY A 243 10.04 28.46 -71.43
C GLY A 243 9.94 29.90 -71.93
N GLY A 244 11.08 30.54 -72.20
CA GLY A 244 11.19 31.55 -73.26
C GLY A 244 11.36 33.02 -72.85
N GLY A 245 12.58 33.51 -73.06
CA GLY A 245 12.93 34.87 -73.51
C GLY A 245 12.90 35.98 -72.44
N ASP A 246 13.73 37.01 -72.46
CA ASP A 246 14.82 37.44 -73.34
C ASP A 246 15.44 38.69 -72.66
N GLY A 247 16.67 39.06 -73.00
CA GLY A 247 17.12 40.46 -72.90
C GLY A 247 18.19 40.83 -71.87
N GLY A 248 19.46 40.67 -72.27
CA GLY A 248 20.38 41.82 -72.43
C GLY A 248 21.20 42.33 -71.23
N ALA A 249 22.52 42.13 -71.29
CA ALA A 249 23.59 43.11 -71.01
C ALA A 249 24.94 42.38 -71.24
N ASP A 250 25.66 42.65 -72.32
CA ASP A 250 26.73 43.66 -72.43
C ASP A 250 28.08 43.15 -71.88
N ALA A 251 29.05 42.93 -72.79
CA ALA A 251 30.46 43.29 -72.63
C ALA A 251 31.36 42.69 -73.75
N ALA A 252 32.05 43.62 -74.41
CA ALA A 252 33.48 43.61 -74.75
C ALA A 252 34.01 42.82 -75.96
N GLU A 253 34.56 43.66 -76.86
CA GLU A 253 35.73 43.51 -77.74
C GLU A 253 35.57 42.89 -79.14
#